data_AF-A0A538JJP9-F1
#
_entry.id   AF-A0A538JJP9-F1
#
_cell.length_a   1.000
_cell.length_b   1.000
_cell.length_c   1.000
_cell.angle_alpha   90.00
_cell.angle_beta   90.00
_cell.angle_gamma   90.00
#
_symmetry.space_group_name_H-M   'P 1'
#
loop_
_entity.id
_entity.type
_entity.pdbx_description
1 polymer ?
#
loop_
_entity_poly.entity_id
_entity_poly.type
_entity_poly.pdbx_seq_one_letter_code
_entity_poly.pdbx_strand_id
1 'polypeptide(L)'
;MPQRDRGGAGRLADPARRSVRKSDRVVPAGGASVIIRVFRARAKPGRADELAQLAEEVSIPFVDGQPGLLARHTGRGFAATGDEFVMISVWESVDALKNMTGEDWESEVLPDGRLADCIEESSVDHYEAM
;
A
#
# COMPACT_ATOMS: atom_id res chain seq x y z
N MET A 1 10.33 22.36 -56.28
CA MET A 1 8.91 22.38 -55.87
C MET A 1 8.67 21.18 -54.97
N PRO A 2 8.29 21.41 -53.69
CA PRO A 2 8.36 20.44 -52.58
C PRO A 2 6.97 19.93 -52.15
N GLN A 3 6.90 18.84 -51.37
CA GLN A 3 5.78 18.45 -50.47
C GLN A 3 6.13 17.07 -49.85
N ARG A 4 6.03 16.78 -48.55
CA ARG A 4 5.45 17.45 -47.38
C ARG A 4 6.21 17.06 -46.09
N ASP A 5 6.27 18.05 -45.21
CA ASP A 5 6.40 17.95 -43.75
C ASP A 5 5.37 17.01 -43.10
N ARG A 6 5.83 16.21 -42.13
CA ARG A 6 5.24 15.96 -40.79
C ARG A 6 6.39 15.36 -39.96
N GLY A 7 6.95 15.99 -38.93
CA GLY A 7 6.30 16.75 -37.88
C GLY A 7 5.90 15.78 -36.75
N GLY A 8 6.68 15.76 -35.67
CA GLY A 8 6.12 15.53 -34.34
C GLY A 8 6.69 14.37 -33.52
N ALA A 9 7.30 14.78 -32.39
CA ALA A 9 7.29 14.13 -31.08
C ALA A 9 8.33 13.03 -30.85
N GLY A 10 9.48 13.50 -30.38
CA GLY A 10 10.45 12.70 -29.65
C GLY A 10 9.79 11.92 -28.51
N ARG A 11 10.14 10.64 -28.42
CA ARG A 11 10.00 9.86 -27.20
C ARG A 11 10.97 10.43 -26.18
N LEU A 12 10.50 11.37 -25.35
CA LEU A 12 11.07 11.51 -24.02
C LEU A 12 10.60 10.28 -23.24
N ALA A 13 11.50 9.31 -23.10
CA ALA A 13 11.42 8.36 -22.01
C ALA A 13 11.47 9.19 -20.72
N ASP A 14 10.40 9.16 -19.94
CA ASP A 14 10.33 9.86 -18.66
C ASP A 14 11.25 9.14 -17.64
N PRO A 15 12.41 9.70 -17.26
CA PRO A 15 13.36 9.05 -16.39
C PRO A 15 13.16 9.56 -14.97
N ALA A 16 12.00 9.25 -14.37
CA ALA A 16 11.71 9.71 -13.01
C ALA A 16 10.80 8.77 -12.22
N ARG A 17 11.13 7.48 -12.14
CA ARG A 17 10.77 6.66 -10.96
C ARG A 17 12.02 5.98 -10.43
N ARG A 18 12.85 6.83 -9.81
CA ARG A 18 13.99 6.40 -9.00
C ARG A 18 13.40 5.56 -7.86
N SER A 19 13.56 4.24 -7.94
CA SER A 19 13.54 3.37 -6.77
C SER A 19 14.48 4.01 -5.74
N VAL A 20 13.90 4.69 -4.76
CA VAL A 20 14.63 5.11 -3.58
C VAL A 20 14.98 3.82 -2.87
N ARG A 21 16.26 3.45 -2.86
CA ARG A 21 16.74 2.32 -2.07
C ARG A 21 16.42 2.62 -0.61
N LYS A 22 15.39 1.96 -0.06
CA LYS A 22 14.99 1.99 1.35
C LYS A 22 15.99 1.18 2.20
N SER A 23 17.28 1.53 2.18
CA SER A 23 18.30 0.66 2.79
C SER A 23 19.13 1.29 3.90
N ASP A 24 18.73 2.45 4.45
CA ASP A 24 19.49 3.09 5.54
C ASP A 24 18.64 3.70 6.67
N ARG A 25 17.35 3.40 6.79
CA ARG A 25 16.58 3.86 7.97
C ARG A 25 16.80 2.91 9.15
N VAL A 26 17.72 3.32 10.03
CA VAL A 26 17.90 2.73 11.36
C VAL A 26 16.61 2.94 12.16
N VAL A 27 15.89 1.85 12.44
CA VAL A 27 14.86 1.84 13.48
C VAL A 27 15.57 2.12 14.81
N PRO A 28 15.14 3.11 15.62
CA PRO A 28 15.72 3.33 16.93
C PRO A 28 15.62 2.03 17.75
N ALA A 29 16.76 1.51 18.18
CA ALA A 29 16.79 0.39 19.11
C ALA A 29 16.35 0.91 20.48
N GLY A 30 15.06 0.78 20.79
CA GLY A 30 14.56 1.00 22.15
C GLY A 30 13.10 1.44 22.22
N GLY A 31 12.22 0.50 22.57
CA GLY A 31 10.87 0.78 23.09
C GLY A 31 9.77 -0.01 22.37
N ALA A 32 8.83 -0.53 23.15
CA ALA A 32 7.52 -1.00 22.68
C ALA A 32 6.72 0.21 22.14
N SER A 33 7.16 0.72 20.99
CA SER A 33 6.54 1.88 20.36
C SER A 33 5.33 1.42 19.57
N VAL A 34 4.21 2.10 19.80
CA VAL A 34 2.97 1.82 19.07
C VAL A 34 3.16 2.28 17.63
N ILE A 35 2.93 1.36 16.68
CA ILE A 35 3.15 1.58 15.26
C ILE A 35 1.83 1.77 14.54
N ILE A 36 1.69 2.86 13.81
CA ILE A 36 0.61 3.09 12.85
C ILE A 36 1.12 2.67 11.48
N ARG A 37 0.48 1.69 10.85
CA ARG A 37 0.74 1.24 9.49
C ARG A 37 -0.40 1.66 8.59
N VAL A 38 -0.07 2.33 7.48
CA VAL A 38 -1.01 2.79 6.46
C VAL A 38 -0.73 2.04 5.17
N PHE A 39 -1.61 1.13 4.81
CA PHE A 39 -1.64 0.50 3.49
C PHE A 39 -2.62 1.24 2.59
N ARG A 40 -2.17 1.61 1.39
CA ARG A 40 -3.00 2.18 0.34
C ARG A 40 -2.89 1.32 -0.91
N ALA A 41 -4.00 1.10 -1.58
CA ALA A 41 -4.05 0.39 -2.84
C ALA A 41 -4.95 1.14 -3.81
N ARG A 42 -4.49 1.31 -5.05
CA ARG A 42 -5.30 1.79 -6.16
C ARG A 42 -5.75 0.60 -6.98
N ALA A 43 -7.04 0.49 -7.20
CA ALA A 43 -7.62 -0.56 -8.02
C ALA A 43 -7.31 -0.31 -9.51
N LYS A 44 -7.22 -1.40 -10.27
CA LYS A 44 -7.27 -1.35 -11.73
C LYS A 44 -8.60 -0.72 -12.19
N PRO A 45 -8.66 -0.11 -13.39
CA PRO A 45 -9.88 0.51 -13.90
C PRO A 45 -11.09 -0.44 -13.83
N GLY A 46 -12.17 0.01 -13.16
CA GLY A 46 -13.40 -0.76 -12.99
C GLY A 46 -13.38 -1.86 -11.91
N ARG A 47 -12.30 -1.99 -11.13
CA ARG A 47 -12.13 -3.06 -10.12
C ARG A 47 -12.24 -2.56 -8.67
N ALA A 48 -12.61 -1.30 -8.45
CA ALA A 48 -12.66 -0.71 -7.11
C ALA A 48 -13.68 -1.39 -6.18
N ASP A 49 -14.86 -1.73 -6.69
CA ASP A 49 -15.88 -2.48 -5.93
C ASP A 49 -15.39 -3.87 -5.52
N GLU A 50 -14.77 -4.58 -6.45
CA GLU A 50 -14.23 -5.92 -6.22
C GLU A 50 -13.08 -5.91 -5.22
N LEU A 51 -12.18 -4.93 -5.31
CA LEU A 51 -11.11 -4.75 -4.34
C LEU A 51 -11.66 -4.49 -2.92
N ALA A 52 -12.68 -3.63 -2.80
CA ALA A 52 -13.32 -3.36 -1.52
C ALA A 52 -14.00 -4.62 -0.95
N GLN A 53 -14.70 -5.38 -1.78
CA GLN A 53 -15.35 -6.63 -1.39
C GLN A 53 -14.33 -7.68 -0.92
N LEU A 54 -13.24 -7.88 -1.68
CA LEU A 54 -12.17 -8.80 -1.28
C LEU A 54 -11.47 -8.34 0.01
N ALA A 55 -11.35 -7.03 0.23
CA ALA A 55 -10.80 -6.52 1.47
C ALA A 55 -11.71 -6.83 2.67
N GLU A 56 -13.02 -6.70 2.52
CA GLU A 56 -14.00 -7.08 3.56
C GLU A 56 -14.02 -8.59 3.83
N GLU A 57 -13.94 -9.40 2.78
CA GLU A 57 -13.97 -10.87 2.86
C GLU A 57 -12.67 -11.45 3.45
N VAL A 58 -11.52 -10.87 3.10
CA VAL A 58 -10.21 -11.49 3.34
C VAL A 58 -9.31 -10.60 4.19
N SER A 59 -8.97 -9.40 3.72
CA SER A 59 -7.92 -8.57 4.33
C SER A 59 -8.29 -8.11 5.74
N ILE A 60 -9.55 -7.71 5.94
CA ILE A 60 -10.06 -7.23 7.22
C ILE A 60 -10.03 -8.36 8.26
N PRO A 61 -10.65 -9.53 8.04
CA PRO A 61 -10.55 -10.66 8.96
C PRO A 61 -9.11 -11.12 9.22
N PHE A 62 -8.26 -11.11 8.18
CA PHE A 62 -6.86 -11.47 8.31
C PHE A 62 -6.11 -10.56 9.28
N VAL A 63 -6.30 -9.24 9.19
CA VAL A 63 -5.65 -8.27 10.09
C VAL A 63 -6.29 -8.29 11.48
N ASP A 64 -7.62 -8.32 11.57
CA ASP A 64 -8.33 -8.34 12.86
C ASP A 64 -8.01 -9.58 13.72
N GLY A 65 -7.58 -10.68 13.09
CA GLY A 65 -7.15 -11.89 13.78
C GLY A 65 -5.72 -11.86 14.34
N GLN A 66 -4.95 -10.80 14.13
CA GLN A 66 -3.53 -10.78 14.48
C GLN A 66 -3.28 -10.35 15.93
N PRO A 67 -2.45 -11.09 16.69
CA PRO A 67 -2.03 -10.65 18.02
C PRO A 67 -1.29 -9.31 17.98
N GLY A 68 -1.56 -8.46 18.98
CA GLY A 68 -0.92 -7.15 19.12
C GLY A 68 -1.48 -6.05 18.22
N LEU A 69 -2.53 -6.32 17.44
CA LEU A 69 -3.34 -5.27 16.80
C LEU A 69 -4.15 -4.53 17.88
N LEU A 70 -4.00 -3.21 17.93
CA LEU A 70 -4.72 -2.31 18.84
C LEU A 70 -5.96 -1.69 18.20
N ALA A 71 -5.89 -1.35 16.91
CA ALA A 71 -7.01 -0.79 16.16
C ALA A 71 -6.82 -1.00 14.66
N ARG A 72 -7.93 -1.10 13.92
CA ARG A 72 -7.96 -1.04 12.46
C ARG A 72 -9.08 -0.13 11.99
N HIS A 73 -8.75 0.74 11.04
CA HIS A 73 -9.71 1.50 10.27
C HIS A 73 -9.52 1.23 8.79
N THR A 74 -10.62 1.15 8.06
CA THR A 74 -10.60 0.87 6.63
C THR A 74 -11.52 1.85 5.93
N GLY A 75 -11.11 2.30 4.75
CA GLY A 75 -11.86 3.25 3.94
C GLY A 75 -11.84 2.83 2.48
N ARG A 76 -13.00 2.91 1.86
CA ARG A 76 -13.11 3.03 0.42
C ARG A 76 -12.94 4.49 0.04
N GLY A 77 -12.16 4.77 -0.99
CA GLY A 77 -11.96 6.12 -1.44
C GLY A 77 -13.23 6.75 -2.01
N PHE A 78 -13.26 8.07 -2.00
CA PHE A 78 -14.45 8.87 -2.29
C PHE A 78 -14.07 10.06 -3.18
N ALA A 79 -14.93 10.36 -4.15
CA ALA A 79 -14.70 11.41 -5.16
C ALA A 79 -13.34 11.23 -5.87
N ALA A 80 -12.36 12.10 -5.60
CA ALA A 80 -11.06 12.09 -6.26
C ALA A 80 -10.24 10.82 -6.00
N THR A 81 -10.53 10.08 -4.92
CA THR A 81 -9.86 8.82 -4.58
C THR A 81 -10.76 7.61 -4.83
N GLY A 82 -11.81 7.72 -5.65
CA GLY A 82 -12.84 6.68 -5.79
C GLY A 82 -12.35 5.28 -6.23
N ASP A 83 -11.14 5.19 -6.77
CA ASP A 83 -10.46 3.95 -7.15
C ASP A 83 -9.48 3.43 -6.08
N GLU A 84 -9.34 4.12 -4.95
CA GLU A 84 -8.44 3.74 -3.87
C GLU A 84 -9.14 3.01 -2.73
N PHE A 85 -8.34 2.20 -2.04
CA PHE A 85 -8.65 1.55 -0.78
C PHE A 85 -7.55 1.91 0.23
N VAL A 86 -7.93 2.17 1.47
CA VAL A 86 -6.99 2.42 2.56
C VAL A 86 -7.29 1.52 3.75
N MET A 87 -6.23 0.95 4.33
CA MET A 87 -6.28 0.29 5.62
C MET A 87 -5.23 0.90 6.54
N ILE A 88 -5.69 1.42 7.66
CA ILE A 88 -4.88 1.95 8.74
C ILE A 88 -4.96 0.92 9.88
N SER A 89 -3.82 0.45 10.35
CA SER A 89 -3.72 -0.48 11.47
C SER A 89 -2.76 0.05 12.51
N VAL A 90 -3.08 -0.13 13.78
CA VAL A 90 -2.29 0.32 14.92
C VAL A 90 -1.84 -0.91 15.68
N TRP A 91 -0.54 -1.02 15.94
CA TRP A 91 0.11 -2.19 16.52
C TRP A 91 0.83 -1.82 17.80
N GLU A 92 0.80 -2.71 18.80
CA GLU A 92 1.43 -2.46 20.10
C GLU A 92 2.97 -2.36 20.04
N SER A 93 3.57 -2.93 19.00
CA SER A 93 5.01 -2.90 18.76
C SER A 93 5.36 -3.24 17.30
N VAL A 94 6.60 -2.94 16.90
CA VAL A 94 7.16 -3.44 15.64
C VAL A 94 7.21 -4.97 15.62
N ASP A 95 7.45 -5.62 16.77
CA ASP A 95 7.52 -7.09 16.85
C ASP A 95 6.15 -7.73 16.59
N ALA A 96 5.08 -7.16 17.14
CA ALA A 96 3.71 -7.58 16.83
C ALA A 96 3.39 -7.44 15.32
N LEU A 97 3.80 -6.33 14.72
CA LEU A 97 3.66 -6.13 13.28
C LEU A 97 4.46 -7.18 12.47
N LYS A 98 5.71 -7.44 12.85
CA LYS A 98 6.58 -8.44 12.21
C LYS A 98 6.02 -9.85 12.30
N ASN A 99 5.30 -10.20 13.35
CA ASN A 99 4.65 -11.51 13.46
C ASN A 99 3.58 -11.71 12.36
N MET A 100 2.92 -10.62 11.92
CA MET A 100 1.96 -10.66 10.82
C MET A 100 2.66 -10.64 9.45
N THR A 101 3.70 -9.82 9.28
CA THR A 101 4.30 -9.54 7.96
C THR A 101 5.55 -10.35 7.63
N GLY A 102 6.20 -10.95 8.62
CA GLY A 102 7.58 -11.42 8.52
C GLY A 102 8.60 -10.28 8.58
N GLU A 103 9.86 -10.60 8.29
CA GLU A 103 10.99 -9.66 8.38
C GLU A 103 10.94 -8.53 7.35
N ASP A 104 10.27 -8.74 6.20
CA ASP A 104 10.02 -7.68 5.21
C ASP A 104 8.76 -6.88 5.55
N TRP A 105 8.68 -6.43 6.80
CA TRP A 105 7.51 -5.74 7.35
C TRP A 105 7.23 -4.39 6.70
N GLU A 106 8.17 -3.86 5.91
CA GLU A 106 7.97 -2.64 5.13
C GLU A 106 7.18 -2.85 3.83
N SER A 107 7.00 -4.10 3.40
CA SER A 107 6.28 -4.47 2.17
C SER A 107 4.81 -4.79 2.43
N GLU A 108 3.98 -4.76 1.39
CA GLU A 108 2.57 -5.17 1.51
C GLU A 108 2.41 -6.66 1.81
N VAL A 109 1.32 -6.98 2.51
CA VAL A 109 0.89 -8.36 2.75
C VAL A 109 -0.47 -8.52 2.09
N LEU A 110 -0.53 -9.38 1.09
CA LEU A 110 -1.76 -9.73 0.38
C LEU A 110 -2.13 -11.19 0.73
N PRO A 111 -3.07 -11.41 1.65
CA PRO A 111 -3.40 -12.77 2.13
C PRO A 111 -4.07 -13.66 1.07
N ASP A 112 -4.54 -13.08 -0.04
CA ASP A 112 -5.16 -13.78 -1.17
C ASP A 112 -4.68 -13.16 -2.50
N GLY A 113 -4.31 -14.01 -3.46
CA GLY A 113 -3.83 -13.59 -4.79
C GLY A 113 -4.85 -12.78 -5.59
N ARG A 114 -6.16 -12.97 -5.35
CA ARG A 114 -7.24 -12.18 -5.99
C ARG A 114 -7.12 -10.68 -5.71
N LEU A 115 -6.53 -10.31 -4.56
CA LEU A 115 -6.25 -8.90 -4.24
C LEU A 115 -5.23 -8.33 -5.22
N ALA A 116 -4.12 -9.03 -5.48
CA ALA A 116 -3.09 -8.59 -6.43
C ALA A 116 -3.66 -8.43 -7.85
N ASP A 117 -4.61 -9.28 -8.25
CA ASP A 117 -5.27 -9.17 -9.54
C ASP A 117 -6.11 -7.89 -9.68
N CYS A 118 -6.60 -7.33 -8.58
CA CYS A 118 -7.39 -6.10 -8.57
C CYS A 118 -6.58 -4.82 -8.40
N ILE A 119 -5.33 -4.90 -7.95
CA ILE A 119 -4.49 -3.74 -7.59
C ILE A 119 -3.61 -3.32 -8.78
N GLU A 120 -3.63 -2.04 -9.11
CA GLU A 120 -2.71 -1.39 -10.07
C GLU A 120 -1.43 -0.93 -9.37
N GLU A 121 -1.57 -0.34 -8.18
CA GLU A 121 -0.47 0.20 -7.37
C GLU A 121 -0.80 0.06 -5.89
N SER A 122 0.19 -0.23 -5.05
CA SER A 122 0.07 -0.16 -3.59
C SER A 122 1.24 0.57 -2.94
N SER A 123 1.01 1.06 -1.73
CA SER A 123 2.03 1.60 -0.86
C SER A 123 1.80 1.20 0.58
N VAL A 124 2.89 1.09 1.34
CA VAL A 124 2.88 0.91 2.78
C VAL A 124 3.77 1.97 3.40
N ASP A 125 3.20 2.71 4.35
CA ASP A 125 3.89 3.70 5.18
C ASP A 125 3.70 3.36 6.66
N HIS A 126 4.68 3.72 7.48
CA HIS A 126 4.67 3.45 8.92
C HIS A 126 5.04 4.70 9.70
N TYR A 127 4.40 4.85 10.86
CA TYR A 127 4.57 5.97 11.76
C TYR A 127 4.61 5.47 13.20
N GLU A 128 5.39 6.14 14.03
CA GLU A 128 5.33 6.00 15.48
C GLU A 128 4.18 6.87 16.02
N ALA A 129 3.38 6.33 16.95
CA ALA A 129 2.35 7.09 17.63
C ALA A 129 2.96 8.03 18.70
N MET A 130 2.35 9.20 18.90
CA MET A 130 2.77 10.23 19.86
C MET A 130 1.68 10.56 20.88
#